data_AF-I7LA48-F1
#
_entry.id   AF-I7LA48-F1
#
_cell.length_a   1.000
_cell.length_b   1.000
_cell.length_c   1.000
_cell.angle_alpha   90.00
_cell.angle_beta   90.00
_cell.angle_gamma   90.00
#
_symmetry.space_group_name_H-M   'P 1'
#
loop_
_entity.id
_entity.type
_entity.pdbx_description
1 polymer ?
#
loop_
_entity_poly.entity_id
_entity_poly.type
_entity_poly.pdbx_seq_one_letter_code
_entity_poly.pdbx_strand_id
1 'polypeptide(L)'
;MTKLRQYFNRHNLLWVGVIIAFLILLTIPAFLWMKKTNLERAQRHKSLLSPVIMVPGSSATINRFDELIEDLNKKNPRPHSVLKVQVATDGKITYHGSISRGDNEPIIVIGFSNNHDGYANIQKQARWLDNAFYEISQSYKFNNFKAFGHSNGGLIWTYWLEHYYSDYKSEIKMKRLMTLGSPYNFSESNINRRTTMLSDFIKYRKNLPSDLTVYSLSGGRNYTSDGIVPEASVEAAKYIFQNRVKHFTQMTVTGSDAQHSDLPQNKQVEEVIKQYLLDKKTDKKLAGIKHKQKNRKENEHEE
;
A
#
# COMPACT_ATOMS: atom_id res chain seq x y z
N MET A 1 23.18 68.55 -0.58
CA MET A 1 22.09 67.58 -0.87
C MET A 1 21.87 67.36 -2.38
N THR A 2 22.91 67.45 -3.22
CA THR A 2 22.73 67.63 -4.69
C THR A 2 23.50 66.63 -5.55
N LYS A 3 23.94 65.49 -4.98
CA LYS A 3 24.60 64.41 -5.73
C LYS A 3 23.87 63.05 -5.71
N LEU A 4 22.72 62.92 -5.03
CA LEU A 4 21.88 61.71 -5.11
C LEU A 4 20.87 61.72 -6.27
N ARG A 5 20.60 62.88 -6.87
CA ARG A 5 19.57 63.03 -7.92
C ARG A 5 20.02 62.56 -9.31
N GLN A 6 21.31 62.27 -9.49
CA GLN A 6 21.91 61.97 -10.80
C GLN A 6 22.00 60.47 -11.13
N TYR A 7 21.63 59.59 -10.20
CA TYR A 7 21.68 58.12 -10.41
C TYR A 7 20.31 57.49 -10.77
N PHE A 8 19.22 58.24 -10.62
CA PHE A 8 17.86 57.79 -10.89
C PHE A 8 17.37 58.29 -12.26
N ASN A 9 17.97 57.74 -13.32
CA ASN A 9 17.46 57.92 -14.67
C ASN A 9 16.09 57.22 -14.78
N ARG A 10 15.08 57.82 -15.45
CA ARG A 10 13.73 57.22 -15.55
C ARG A 10 13.76 55.79 -16.10
N HIS A 11 14.70 55.49 -16.99
CA HIS A 11 14.97 54.14 -17.48
C HIS A 11 15.42 53.16 -16.39
N ASN A 12 16.26 53.58 -15.44
CA ASN A 12 16.70 52.73 -14.33
C ASN A 12 15.53 52.43 -13.38
N LEU A 13 14.64 53.40 -13.13
CA LEU A 13 13.41 53.20 -12.36
C LEU A 13 12.45 52.22 -13.05
N LEU A 14 12.31 52.31 -14.39
CA LEU A 14 11.52 51.36 -15.17
C LEU A 14 12.08 49.94 -15.06
N TRP A 15 13.40 49.76 -15.22
CA TRP A 15 14.05 48.45 -15.07
C TRP A 15 13.91 47.86 -13.66
N VAL A 16 14.02 48.70 -12.61
CA VAL A 16 13.77 48.27 -11.23
C VAL A 16 12.32 47.82 -11.06
N GLY A 17 11.35 48.55 -11.63
CA GLY A 17 9.94 48.16 -11.62
C GLY A 17 9.68 46.82 -12.33
N VAL A 18 10.31 46.59 -13.49
CA VAL A 18 10.22 45.32 -14.23
C VAL A 18 10.80 44.16 -13.43
N ILE A 19 11.96 44.34 -12.79
CA ILE A 19 12.57 43.30 -11.94
C ILE A 19 11.67 42.96 -10.75
N ILE A 20 11.11 43.97 -10.08
CA ILE A 20 10.19 43.74 -8.95
C ILE A 20 8.93 43.01 -9.43
N ALA A 21 8.34 43.42 -10.56
CA ALA A 21 7.18 42.75 -11.14
C ALA A 21 7.49 41.28 -11.49
N PHE A 22 8.67 41.01 -12.05
CA PHE A 22 9.13 39.66 -12.34
C PHE A 22 9.34 38.81 -11.07
N LEU A 23 9.93 39.38 -10.02
CA LEU A 23 10.07 38.70 -8.73
C LEU A 23 8.71 38.40 -8.08
N ILE A 24 7.75 39.33 -8.15
CA ILE A 24 6.39 39.11 -7.67
C ILE A 24 5.70 37.99 -8.47
N LEU A 25 5.88 37.99 -9.80
CA LEU A 25 5.35 36.97 -10.70
C LEU A 25 5.84 35.57 -10.35
N LEU A 26 7.08 35.42 -9.87
CA LEU A 26 7.63 34.13 -9.44
C LEU A 26 7.28 33.76 -8.00
N THR A 27 7.27 34.73 -7.09
CA THR A 27 7.09 34.48 -5.64
C THR A 27 5.64 34.17 -5.27
N ILE A 28 4.65 34.80 -5.91
CA ILE A 28 3.23 34.53 -5.61
C ILE A 28 2.85 33.07 -5.92
N PRO A 29 3.10 32.52 -7.13
CA PRO A 29 2.80 31.12 -7.43
C PRO A 29 3.57 30.15 -6.52
N ALA A 30 4.85 30.43 -6.25
CA ALA A 30 5.67 29.62 -5.36
C ALA A 30 5.10 29.59 -3.93
N PHE A 31 4.66 30.73 -3.40
CA PHE A 31 4.06 30.82 -2.07
C PHE A 31 2.72 30.08 -1.98
N LEU A 32 1.84 30.23 -2.99
CA LEU A 32 0.56 29.52 -3.03
C LEU A 32 0.77 28.00 -3.12
N TRP A 33 1.71 27.56 -3.96
CA TRP A 33 2.09 26.15 -4.08
C TRP A 33 2.67 25.60 -2.77
N MET A 34 3.54 26.35 -2.11
CA MET A 34 4.14 25.99 -0.84
C MET A 34 3.09 25.87 0.28
N LYS A 35 2.17 26.84 0.38
CA LYS A 35 1.06 26.79 1.35
C LYS A 35 0.17 25.56 1.14
N LYS A 36 -0.21 25.27 -0.10
CA LYS A 36 -1.01 24.08 -0.45
C LYS A 36 -0.27 22.79 -0.09
N THR A 37 0.99 22.68 -0.50
CA THR A 37 1.83 21.48 -0.25
C THR A 37 2.04 21.25 1.24
N ASN A 38 2.30 22.32 2.01
CA ASN A 38 2.46 22.23 3.47
C ASN A 38 1.15 21.81 4.15
N LEU A 39 0.00 22.30 3.70
CA LEU A 39 -1.31 21.89 4.23
C LEU A 39 -1.57 20.41 3.96
N GLU A 40 -1.35 19.94 2.74
CA GLU A 40 -1.53 18.53 2.38
C GLU A 40 -0.59 17.60 3.16
N ARG A 41 0.68 18.01 3.33
CA ARG A 41 1.64 17.28 4.16
C ARG A 41 1.20 17.27 5.62
N ALA A 42 0.75 18.39 6.17
CA ALA A 42 0.26 18.45 7.54
C ALA A 42 -0.98 17.56 7.76
N GLN A 43 -1.90 17.51 6.79
CA GLN A 43 -3.05 16.61 6.79
C GLN A 43 -2.60 15.14 6.77
N ARG A 44 -1.68 14.78 5.85
CA ARG A 44 -1.09 13.43 5.79
C ARG A 44 -0.43 13.06 7.11
N HIS A 45 0.44 13.91 7.66
CA HIS A 45 1.14 13.65 8.91
C HIS A 45 0.21 13.42 10.10
N LYS A 46 -0.95 14.11 10.15
CA LYS A 46 -1.95 13.94 11.21
C LYS A 46 -2.93 12.79 10.95
N SER A 47 -2.86 12.15 9.79
CA SER A 47 -3.79 11.10 9.41
C SER A 47 -3.64 9.86 10.29
N LEU A 48 -4.77 9.39 10.81
CA LEU A 48 -4.87 8.12 11.53
C LEU A 48 -5.18 6.95 10.60
N LEU A 49 -5.47 7.21 9.33
CA LEU A 49 -5.80 6.19 8.33
C LEU A 49 -4.60 5.30 8.04
N SER A 50 -4.85 3.99 8.09
CA SER A 50 -3.92 2.92 7.75
C SER A 50 -4.67 1.87 6.92
N PRO A 51 -5.07 2.20 5.68
CA PRO A 51 -5.87 1.31 4.86
C PRO A 51 -5.15 -0.01 4.57
N VAL A 52 -5.95 -1.04 4.31
CA VAL A 52 -5.48 -2.30 3.74
C VAL A 52 -5.86 -2.29 2.26
N ILE A 53 -4.86 -2.21 1.38
CA ILE A 53 -5.07 -2.17 -0.06
C ILE A 53 -4.88 -3.58 -0.63
N MET A 54 -5.94 -4.14 -1.20
CA MET A 54 -5.99 -5.50 -1.72
C MET A 54 -5.99 -5.50 -3.25
N VAL A 55 -5.18 -6.36 -3.86
CA VAL A 55 -5.10 -6.53 -5.32
C VAL A 55 -5.32 -8.02 -5.67
N PRO A 56 -6.31 -8.35 -6.52
CA PRO A 56 -6.61 -9.73 -6.89
C PRO A 56 -5.69 -10.26 -8.00
N GLY A 57 -5.84 -11.56 -8.31
CA GLY A 57 -5.08 -12.27 -9.33
C GLY A 57 -5.60 -12.12 -10.76
N SER A 58 -5.09 -12.94 -11.67
CA SER A 58 -5.59 -13.01 -13.05
C SER A 58 -7.01 -13.57 -13.12
N SER A 59 -7.74 -13.19 -14.17
CA SER A 59 -9.14 -13.56 -14.44
C SER A 59 -10.12 -13.24 -13.30
N ALA A 60 -9.67 -12.57 -12.26
CA ALA A 60 -10.44 -12.16 -11.12
C ALA A 60 -11.19 -10.86 -11.41
N THR A 61 -12.41 -10.77 -10.89
CA THR A 61 -13.14 -9.50 -10.83
C THR A 61 -12.74 -8.73 -9.56
N ILE A 62 -13.14 -7.47 -9.47
CA ILE A 62 -12.97 -6.64 -8.27
C ILE A 62 -13.70 -7.19 -7.03
N ASN A 63 -14.58 -8.17 -7.21
CA ASN A 63 -15.34 -8.81 -6.14
C ASN A 63 -14.64 -10.07 -5.57
N ARG A 64 -13.42 -10.39 -6.03
CA ARG A 64 -12.66 -11.59 -5.60
C ARG A 64 -12.52 -11.73 -4.09
N PHE A 65 -12.45 -10.62 -3.36
CA PHE A 65 -12.25 -10.62 -1.91
C PHE A 65 -13.52 -10.37 -1.10
N ASP A 66 -14.70 -10.33 -1.73
CA ASP A 66 -15.94 -9.93 -1.03
C ASP A 66 -16.25 -10.83 0.17
N GLU A 67 -16.17 -12.14 -0.03
CA GLU A 67 -16.41 -13.14 1.04
C GLU A 67 -15.36 -13.05 2.15
N LEU A 68 -14.08 -12.94 1.79
CA LEU A 68 -13.00 -12.73 2.77
C LEU A 68 -13.26 -11.46 3.60
N ILE A 69 -13.64 -10.37 2.95
CA ILE A 69 -13.92 -9.10 3.63
C ILE A 69 -15.16 -9.22 4.54
N GLU A 70 -16.19 -9.94 4.09
CA GLU A 70 -17.36 -10.25 4.90
C GLU A 70 -16.97 -11.02 6.16
N ASP A 71 -16.14 -12.06 6.04
CA ASP A 71 -15.67 -12.87 7.17
C ASP A 71 -14.76 -12.08 8.12
N LEU A 72 -13.88 -11.23 7.59
CA LEU A 72 -13.09 -10.29 8.40
C LEU A 72 -14.00 -9.35 9.21
N ASN A 73 -15.18 -8.99 8.69
CA ASN A 73 -16.13 -8.07 9.32
C ASN A 73 -17.18 -8.75 10.20
N LYS A 74 -17.52 -10.02 9.99
CA LYS A 74 -18.65 -10.75 10.63
C LYS A 74 -18.68 -10.70 12.16
N LYS A 75 -17.52 -10.65 12.81
CA LYS A 75 -17.38 -10.52 14.28
C LYS A 75 -16.56 -9.30 14.69
N ASN A 76 -16.45 -8.32 13.79
CA ASN A 76 -15.68 -7.13 14.05
C ASN A 76 -16.57 -6.05 14.70
N PRO A 77 -16.31 -5.61 15.94
CA PRO A 77 -17.08 -4.54 16.58
C PRO A 77 -16.92 -3.16 15.91
N ARG A 78 -15.92 -3.03 15.02
CA ARG A 78 -15.69 -1.86 14.16
C ARG A 78 -15.39 -2.35 12.74
N PRO A 79 -16.43 -2.72 11.97
CA PRO A 79 -16.26 -3.25 10.63
C PRO A 79 -15.44 -2.31 9.74
N HIS A 80 -14.58 -2.87 8.92
CA HIS A 80 -13.82 -2.15 7.92
C HIS A 80 -14.76 -1.75 6.78
N SER A 81 -14.84 -0.44 6.53
CA SER A 81 -15.51 0.09 5.35
C SER A 81 -14.73 -0.28 4.09
N VAL A 82 -15.46 -0.43 2.96
CA VAL A 82 -14.90 -0.99 1.72
C VAL A 82 -15.03 0.03 0.60
N LEU A 83 -13.91 0.32 -0.04
CA LEU A 83 -13.84 1.08 -1.29
C LEU A 83 -13.27 0.18 -2.39
N LYS A 84 -14.02 -0.04 -3.45
CA LYS A 84 -13.57 -0.76 -4.64
C LYS A 84 -13.19 0.24 -5.73
N VAL A 85 -12.01 0.09 -6.28
CA VAL A 85 -11.42 0.94 -7.31
C VAL A 85 -11.12 0.07 -8.54
N GLN A 86 -11.88 0.27 -9.61
CA GLN A 86 -11.72 -0.47 -10.87
C GLN A 86 -10.95 0.41 -11.86
N VAL A 87 -9.87 -0.11 -12.43
CA VAL A 87 -9.06 0.58 -13.45
C VAL A 87 -9.32 -0.06 -14.82
N ALA A 88 -9.85 0.72 -15.74
CA ALA A 88 -10.07 0.33 -17.12
C ALA A 88 -8.77 0.35 -17.95
N THR A 89 -8.79 -0.28 -19.13
CA THR A 89 -7.61 -0.42 -20.01
C THR A 89 -7.11 0.90 -20.58
N ASP A 90 -7.98 1.90 -20.67
CA ASP A 90 -7.65 3.28 -21.04
C ASP A 90 -7.12 4.11 -19.86
N GLY A 91 -7.04 3.53 -18.66
CA GLY A 91 -6.62 4.18 -17.43
C GLY A 91 -7.73 4.89 -16.67
N LYS A 92 -9.00 4.84 -17.13
CA LYS A 92 -10.13 5.41 -16.40
C LYS A 92 -10.36 4.65 -15.10
N ILE A 93 -10.53 5.38 -14.00
CA ILE A 93 -10.78 4.82 -12.67
C ILE A 93 -12.25 5.02 -12.28
N THR A 94 -12.90 3.96 -11.82
CA THR A 94 -14.26 4.01 -11.26
C THR A 94 -14.29 3.50 -9.83
N TYR A 95 -15.11 4.12 -9.00
CA TYR A 95 -15.18 3.87 -7.56
C TYR A 95 -16.54 3.28 -7.18
N HIS A 96 -16.54 2.27 -6.30
CA HIS A 96 -17.75 1.71 -5.69
C HIS A 96 -17.57 1.57 -4.17
N GLY A 97 -18.63 1.82 -3.40
CA GLY A 97 -18.55 1.89 -1.94
C GLY A 97 -17.94 3.20 -1.45
N SER A 98 -17.54 3.25 -0.17
CA SER A 98 -16.97 4.46 0.44
C SER A 98 -16.22 4.12 1.72
N ILE A 99 -15.28 4.99 2.10
CA ILE A 99 -14.60 4.91 3.40
C ILE A 99 -15.43 5.66 4.44
N SER A 100 -15.84 4.95 5.49
CA SER A 100 -16.68 5.50 6.56
C SER A 100 -15.91 6.46 7.45
N ARG A 101 -16.58 7.53 7.90
CA ARG A 101 -15.98 8.48 8.83
C ARG A 101 -15.65 7.79 10.16
N GLY A 102 -14.40 7.89 10.61
CA GLY A 102 -13.94 7.30 11.86
C GLY A 102 -13.46 5.85 11.74
N ASP A 103 -13.56 5.24 10.55
CA ASP A 103 -12.83 4.02 10.23
C ASP A 103 -11.37 4.38 9.90
N ASN A 104 -10.45 3.93 10.75
CA ASN A 104 -9.02 4.19 10.59
C ASN A 104 -8.30 3.06 9.82
N GLU A 105 -8.97 1.96 9.52
CA GLU A 105 -8.39 0.80 8.85
C GLU A 105 -9.34 0.29 7.74
N PRO A 106 -9.75 1.13 6.77
CA PRO A 106 -10.64 0.69 5.71
C PRO A 106 -9.93 -0.29 4.76
N ILE A 107 -10.73 -1.10 4.07
CA ILE A 107 -10.24 -2.00 3.02
C ILE A 107 -10.49 -1.34 1.66
N ILE A 108 -9.44 -1.25 0.86
CA ILE A 108 -9.49 -0.71 -0.51
C ILE A 108 -9.14 -1.84 -1.47
N VAL A 109 -10.07 -2.25 -2.33
CA VAL A 109 -9.79 -3.27 -3.36
C VAL A 109 -9.51 -2.58 -4.68
N ILE A 110 -8.35 -2.82 -5.29
CA ILE A 110 -8.00 -2.28 -6.60
C ILE A 110 -8.03 -3.42 -7.62
N GLY A 111 -8.95 -3.36 -8.59
CA GLY A 111 -9.10 -4.31 -9.67
C GLY A 111 -8.77 -3.72 -11.04
N PHE A 112 -8.43 -4.56 -12.02
CA PHE A 112 -8.08 -4.14 -13.38
C PHE A 112 -9.00 -4.80 -14.40
N SER A 113 -9.45 -4.05 -15.41
CA SER A 113 -10.28 -4.61 -16.48
C SER A 113 -9.47 -5.55 -17.37
N ASN A 114 -8.18 -5.25 -17.57
CA ASN A 114 -7.22 -6.23 -18.07
C ASN A 114 -6.64 -6.99 -16.88
N ASN A 115 -7.25 -8.13 -16.57
CA ASN A 115 -6.82 -9.08 -15.54
C ASN A 115 -6.11 -10.30 -16.15
N HIS A 116 -5.49 -10.18 -17.33
CA HIS A 116 -4.79 -11.31 -17.94
C HIS A 116 -3.46 -11.62 -17.23
N ASP A 117 -3.06 -12.88 -17.36
CA ASP A 117 -1.75 -13.39 -16.92
C ASP A 117 -0.59 -12.87 -17.76
N GLY A 118 0.62 -13.11 -17.26
CA GLY A 118 1.87 -12.89 -17.98
C GLY A 118 2.59 -11.60 -17.59
N TYR A 119 3.92 -11.64 -17.71
CA TYR A 119 4.77 -10.60 -17.14
C TYR A 119 4.52 -9.20 -17.72
N ALA A 120 4.28 -9.11 -19.03
CA ALA A 120 3.94 -7.84 -19.67
C ALA A 120 2.63 -7.23 -19.13
N ASN A 121 1.64 -8.06 -18.77
CA ASN A 121 0.40 -7.59 -18.16
C ASN A 121 0.63 -7.15 -16.71
N ILE A 122 1.46 -7.86 -15.94
CA ILE A 122 1.85 -7.48 -14.58
C ILE A 122 2.50 -6.09 -14.55
N GLN A 123 3.40 -5.81 -15.50
CA GLN A 123 4.06 -4.50 -15.61
C GLN A 123 3.05 -3.38 -15.89
N LYS A 124 2.07 -3.62 -16.77
CA LYS A 124 0.98 -2.68 -17.07
C LYS A 124 0.06 -2.47 -15.86
N GLN A 125 -0.31 -3.57 -15.19
CA GLN A 125 -1.14 -3.54 -13.98
C GLN A 125 -0.45 -2.81 -12.83
N ALA A 126 0.87 -2.92 -12.69
CA ALA A 126 1.62 -2.15 -11.69
C ALA A 126 1.62 -0.64 -11.99
N ARG A 127 1.66 -0.24 -13.26
CA ARG A 127 1.46 1.16 -13.65
C ARG A 127 0.03 1.65 -13.37
N TRP A 128 -0.98 0.83 -13.63
CA TRP A 128 -2.36 1.17 -13.30
C TRP A 128 -2.58 1.25 -11.79
N LEU A 129 -1.95 0.35 -11.02
CA LEU A 129 -1.92 0.40 -9.57
C LEU A 129 -1.32 1.73 -9.09
N ASP A 130 -0.23 2.18 -9.71
CA ASP A 130 0.42 3.45 -9.38
C ASP A 130 -0.51 4.66 -9.56
N ASN A 131 -1.17 4.74 -10.72
CA ASN A 131 -2.15 5.80 -11.00
C ASN A 131 -3.29 5.80 -9.98
N ALA A 132 -3.87 4.62 -9.69
CA ALA A 132 -4.93 4.48 -8.71
C ALA A 132 -4.45 4.85 -7.30
N PHE A 133 -3.28 4.35 -6.89
CA PHE A 133 -2.67 4.64 -5.60
C PHE A 133 -2.43 6.14 -5.43
N TYR A 134 -1.94 6.82 -6.47
CA TYR A 134 -1.79 8.28 -6.46
C TYR A 134 -3.13 8.97 -6.16
N GLU A 135 -4.19 8.70 -6.93
CA GLU A 135 -5.49 9.35 -6.72
C GLU A 135 -6.08 9.08 -5.32
N ILE A 136 -6.04 7.83 -4.87
CA ILE A 136 -6.55 7.42 -3.56
C ILE A 136 -5.73 8.09 -2.44
N SER A 137 -4.40 8.12 -2.56
CA SER A 137 -3.53 8.77 -1.57
C SER A 137 -3.74 10.27 -1.48
N GLN A 138 -4.04 10.93 -2.61
CA GLN A 138 -4.39 12.34 -2.61
C GLN A 138 -5.78 12.61 -2.05
N SER A 139 -6.72 11.68 -2.20
CA SER A 139 -8.09 11.85 -1.72
C SER A 139 -8.21 11.60 -0.22
N TYR A 140 -7.58 10.53 0.27
CA TYR A 140 -7.72 10.08 1.67
C TYR A 140 -6.55 10.46 2.57
N LYS A 141 -5.46 11.00 2.00
CA LYS A 141 -4.32 11.57 2.73
C LYS A 141 -3.78 10.64 3.84
N PHE A 142 -3.73 9.32 3.61
CA PHE A 142 -3.04 8.40 4.53
C PHE A 142 -1.52 8.55 4.38
N ASN A 143 -0.79 8.34 5.48
CA ASN A 143 0.67 8.41 5.53
C ASN A 143 1.31 7.02 5.69
N ASN A 144 0.49 5.97 5.76
CA ASN A 144 0.92 4.59 5.84
C ASN A 144 -0.20 3.67 5.37
N PHE A 145 0.13 2.44 4.98
CA PHE A 145 -0.85 1.43 4.56
C PHE A 145 -0.31 0.02 4.74
N LYS A 146 -1.20 -0.97 4.59
CA LYS A 146 -0.85 -2.39 4.44
C LYS A 146 -1.32 -2.87 3.08
N ALA A 147 -0.63 -3.85 2.51
CA ALA A 147 -0.93 -4.39 1.19
C ALA A 147 -1.22 -5.89 1.27
N PHE A 148 -2.22 -6.32 0.51
CA PHE A 148 -2.54 -7.73 0.29
C PHE A 148 -2.59 -8.01 -1.21
N GLY A 149 -1.98 -9.09 -1.66
CA GLY A 149 -1.98 -9.51 -3.05
C GLY A 149 -2.26 -11.00 -3.19
N HIS A 150 -3.33 -11.37 -3.89
CA HIS A 150 -3.60 -12.77 -4.24
C HIS A 150 -3.08 -13.07 -5.64
N SER A 151 -2.37 -14.19 -5.80
CA SER A 151 -1.80 -14.64 -7.07
C SER A 151 -0.99 -13.51 -7.73
N ASN A 152 -1.32 -13.10 -8.96
CA ASN A 152 -0.68 -11.96 -9.65
C ASN A 152 -0.72 -10.65 -8.86
N GLY A 153 -1.69 -10.44 -7.98
CA GLY A 153 -1.76 -9.27 -7.12
C GLY A 153 -0.50 -9.05 -6.28
N GLY A 154 0.13 -10.13 -5.79
CA GLY A 154 1.39 -10.02 -5.06
C GLY A 154 2.58 -9.71 -5.97
N LEU A 155 2.56 -10.18 -7.22
CA LEU A 155 3.58 -9.85 -8.22
C LEU A 155 3.47 -8.38 -8.66
N ILE A 156 2.24 -7.87 -8.83
CA ILE A 156 1.95 -6.46 -9.13
C ILE A 156 2.46 -5.57 -8.00
N TRP A 157 2.18 -5.91 -6.73
CA TRP A 157 2.72 -5.18 -5.58
C TRP A 157 4.24 -5.19 -5.53
N THR A 158 4.86 -6.34 -5.82
CA THR A 158 6.32 -6.49 -5.80
C THR A 158 6.95 -5.60 -6.88
N TYR A 159 6.42 -5.65 -8.10
CA TYR A 159 6.86 -4.77 -9.19
C TYR A 159 6.66 -3.30 -8.82
N TRP A 160 5.51 -2.94 -8.23
CA TRP A 160 5.22 -1.58 -7.84
C TRP A 160 6.19 -1.04 -6.77
N LEU A 161 6.53 -1.87 -5.78
CA LEU A 161 7.52 -1.54 -4.76
C LEU A 161 8.91 -1.27 -5.35
N GLU A 162 9.29 -2.01 -6.39
CA GLU A 162 10.60 -1.90 -7.01
C GLU A 162 10.73 -0.70 -7.97
N HIS A 163 9.63 -0.28 -8.58
CA HIS A 163 9.65 0.67 -9.69
C HIS A 163 8.95 2.01 -9.44
N TYR A 164 7.98 2.08 -8.53
CA TYR A 164 7.13 3.26 -8.35
C TYR A 164 7.12 3.78 -6.90
N TYR A 165 7.29 2.91 -5.91
CA TYR A 165 7.19 3.31 -4.49
C TYR A 165 8.21 4.39 -4.06
N SER A 166 9.32 4.56 -4.77
CA SER A 166 10.31 5.59 -4.49
C SER A 166 9.73 7.01 -4.47
N ASP A 167 8.65 7.23 -5.22
CA ASP A 167 8.01 8.53 -5.36
C ASP A 167 7.15 8.89 -4.13
N TYR A 168 6.77 7.87 -3.35
CA TYR A 168 5.89 8.01 -2.18
C TYR A 168 6.63 7.85 -0.84
N LYS A 169 7.80 7.20 -0.83
CA LYS A 169 8.48 6.74 0.40
C LYS A 169 8.75 7.82 1.46
N SER A 170 8.84 9.09 1.05
CA SER A 170 9.07 10.23 1.95
C SER A 170 7.81 10.62 2.74
N GLU A 171 6.62 10.28 2.23
CA GLU A 171 5.33 10.72 2.78
C GLU A 171 4.42 9.55 3.19
N ILE A 172 4.56 8.39 2.54
CA ILE A 172 3.68 7.23 2.73
C ILE A 172 4.49 5.96 2.94
N LYS A 173 4.27 5.28 4.07
CA LYS A 173 4.96 4.03 4.42
C LYS A 173 4.10 2.78 4.19
N MET A 174 4.58 1.83 3.41
CA MET A 174 4.02 0.47 3.42
C MET A 174 4.51 -0.27 4.68
N LYS A 175 3.62 -0.53 5.62
CA LYS A 175 3.96 -1.22 6.88
C LYS A 175 4.18 -2.72 6.68
N ARG A 176 3.25 -3.34 5.94
CA ARG A 176 3.18 -4.78 5.77
C ARG A 176 2.71 -5.12 4.36
N LEU A 177 3.33 -6.12 3.76
CA LEU A 177 2.87 -6.77 2.54
C LEU A 177 2.57 -8.23 2.86
N MET A 178 1.39 -8.70 2.47
CA MET A 178 1.05 -10.11 2.50
C MET A 178 0.70 -10.57 1.09
N THR A 179 1.39 -11.61 0.61
CA THR A 179 1.10 -12.24 -0.68
C THR A 179 0.58 -13.66 -0.47
N LEU A 180 -0.39 -14.06 -1.28
CA LEU A 180 -1.06 -15.35 -1.17
C LEU A 180 -1.05 -16.06 -2.53
N GLY A 181 -0.32 -17.16 -2.62
CA GLY A 181 -0.20 -17.96 -3.85
C GLY A 181 0.47 -17.22 -5.01
N SER A 182 1.31 -16.22 -4.74
CA SER A 182 1.94 -15.41 -5.80
C SER A 182 3.05 -16.18 -6.52
N PRO A 183 2.95 -16.42 -7.84
CA PRO A 183 3.89 -17.27 -8.56
C PRO A 183 5.14 -16.50 -8.99
N TYR A 184 6.08 -16.26 -8.07
CA TYR A 184 7.29 -15.46 -8.35
C TYR A 184 8.20 -16.06 -9.43
N ASN A 185 8.08 -17.35 -9.72
CA ASN A 185 8.74 -18.02 -10.85
C ASN A 185 7.75 -18.56 -11.90
N PHE A 186 6.54 -17.98 -11.99
CA PHE A 186 5.44 -18.50 -12.84
C PHE A 186 5.17 -20.00 -12.63
N SER A 187 5.12 -20.78 -13.71
CA SER A 187 4.91 -22.23 -13.72
C SER A 187 6.22 -23.02 -13.60
N GLU A 188 7.38 -22.36 -13.49
CA GLU A 188 8.66 -23.04 -13.35
C GLU A 188 8.81 -23.59 -11.93
N SER A 189 8.81 -24.93 -11.84
CA SER A 189 8.90 -25.68 -10.58
C SER A 189 10.34 -25.89 -10.13
N ASN A 190 11.33 -25.73 -11.01
CA ASN A 190 12.73 -25.80 -10.63
C ASN A 190 13.24 -24.43 -10.15
N ILE A 191 13.49 -24.32 -8.85
CA ILE A 191 13.98 -23.09 -8.22
C ILE A 191 15.32 -22.58 -8.78
N ASN A 192 16.12 -23.46 -9.37
CA ASN A 192 17.41 -23.11 -9.97
C ASN A 192 17.26 -22.54 -11.38
N ARG A 193 16.11 -22.74 -12.04
CA ARG A 193 15.80 -22.16 -13.35
C ARG A 193 14.95 -20.91 -13.14
N ARG A 194 15.56 -19.75 -13.36
CA ARG A 194 14.88 -18.46 -13.16
C ARG A 194 14.20 -18.03 -14.45
N THR A 195 12.91 -17.71 -14.35
CA THR A 195 12.21 -16.97 -15.40
C THR A 195 12.78 -15.55 -15.53
N THR A 196 12.49 -14.88 -16.65
CA THR A 196 12.83 -13.46 -16.84
C THR A 196 12.23 -12.60 -15.72
N MET A 197 10.98 -12.88 -15.33
CA MET A 197 10.30 -12.16 -14.25
C MET A 197 11.02 -12.32 -12.91
N LEU A 198 11.34 -13.54 -12.49
CA LEU A 198 12.08 -13.75 -11.24
C LEU A 198 13.46 -13.06 -11.28
N SER A 199 14.13 -13.12 -12.43
CA SER A 199 15.44 -12.49 -12.62
C SER A 199 15.34 -10.97 -12.48
N ASP A 200 14.29 -10.35 -13.01
CA ASP A 200 14.03 -8.92 -12.89
C ASP A 200 13.70 -8.52 -11.45
N PHE A 201 12.83 -9.26 -10.74
CA PHE A 201 12.57 -8.99 -9.32
C PHE A 201 13.88 -9.06 -8.51
N ILE A 202 14.72 -10.08 -8.73
CA ILE A 202 16.00 -10.19 -8.03
C ILE A 202 16.95 -9.03 -8.39
N LYS A 203 16.88 -8.50 -9.61
CA LYS A 203 17.68 -7.36 -10.06
C LYS A 203 17.27 -6.07 -9.37
N TYR A 204 15.98 -5.81 -9.20
CA TYR A 204 15.47 -4.55 -8.65
C TYR A 204 15.15 -4.58 -7.14
N ARG A 205 15.22 -5.74 -6.48
CA ARG A 205 14.96 -5.92 -5.04
C ARG A 205 15.70 -4.96 -4.08
N LYS A 206 16.77 -4.29 -4.52
CA LYS A 206 17.46 -3.25 -3.73
C LYS A 206 16.61 -2.00 -3.49
N ASN A 207 15.56 -1.81 -4.29
CA ASN A 207 14.62 -0.70 -4.18
C ASN A 207 13.52 -0.96 -3.13
N LEU A 208 13.42 -2.18 -2.61
CA LEU A 208 12.44 -2.53 -1.60
C LEU A 208 12.68 -1.75 -0.29
N PRO A 209 11.61 -1.31 0.39
CA PRO A 209 11.72 -0.62 1.68
C PRO A 209 12.35 -1.51 2.76
N SER A 210 13.42 -1.04 3.37
CA SER A 210 14.13 -1.79 4.41
C SER A 210 13.37 -1.90 5.73
N ASP A 211 12.33 -1.08 5.96
CA ASP A 211 11.45 -1.14 7.12
C ASP A 211 10.19 -2.01 6.90
N LEU A 212 10.01 -2.57 5.70
CA LEU A 212 8.86 -3.40 5.35
C LEU A 212 8.87 -4.76 6.06
N THR A 213 7.69 -5.24 6.45
CA THR A 213 7.46 -6.62 6.86
C THR A 213 6.68 -7.36 5.78
N VAL A 214 7.17 -8.52 5.36
CA VAL A 214 6.57 -9.31 4.27
C VAL A 214 6.19 -10.70 4.77
N TYR A 215 4.94 -11.09 4.49
CA TYR A 215 4.42 -12.44 4.69
C TYR A 215 4.08 -13.03 3.32
N SER A 216 4.65 -14.20 2.98
CA SER A 216 4.35 -14.90 1.74
C SER A 216 3.72 -16.24 2.06
N LEU A 217 2.45 -16.38 1.71
CA LEU A 217 1.64 -17.57 1.95
C LEU A 217 1.57 -18.41 0.68
N SER A 218 1.89 -19.70 0.76
CA SER A 218 1.59 -20.69 -0.29
C SER A 218 0.33 -21.48 0.06
N GLY A 219 -0.41 -21.90 -0.96
CA GLY A 219 -1.44 -22.93 -0.83
C GLY A 219 -0.86 -24.31 -1.09
N GLY A 220 -1.13 -25.27 -0.22
CA GLY A 220 -0.80 -26.67 -0.42
C GLY A 220 -2.08 -27.50 -0.55
N ARG A 221 -2.69 -27.56 -1.75
CA ARG A 221 -3.75 -28.54 -2.04
C ARG A 221 -3.15 -29.95 -2.03
N ASN A 222 -1.95 -30.08 -2.60
CA ASN A 222 -1.09 -31.26 -2.56
C ASN A 222 0.34 -30.86 -2.13
N TYR A 223 1.25 -31.82 -1.98
CA TYR A 223 2.64 -31.60 -1.50
C TYR A 223 3.51 -30.62 -2.31
N THR A 224 3.09 -30.17 -3.48
CA THR A 224 3.93 -29.37 -4.40
C THR A 224 3.21 -28.23 -5.11
N SER A 225 1.90 -28.06 -4.90
CA SER A 225 1.09 -27.07 -5.64
C SER A 225 -0.28 -26.82 -4.99
N ASP A 226 -0.82 -25.62 -5.22
CA ASP A 226 -2.23 -25.26 -4.98
C ASP A 226 -3.17 -25.67 -6.14
N GLY A 227 -2.68 -26.43 -7.12
CA GLY A 227 -3.40 -26.86 -8.31
C GLY A 227 -3.22 -25.96 -9.54
N ILE A 228 -2.63 -24.78 -9.38
CA ILE A 228 -2.29 -23.87 -10.51
C ILE A 228 -0.82 -23.44 -10.44
N VAL A 229 -0.33 -23.13 -9.25
CA VAL A 229 1.01 -22.61 -9.00
C VAL A 229 1.85 -23.67 -8.26
N PRO A 230 3.07 -23.97 -8.72
CA PRO A 230 4.01 -24.78 -7.96
C PRO A 230 4.43 -24.08 -6.67
N GLU A 231 4.50 -24.79 -5.54
CA GLU A 231 4.94 -24.21 -4.27
C GLU A 231 6.35 -23.62 -4.38
N ALA A 232 7.25 -24.26 -5.14
CA ALA A 232 8.59 -23.73 -5.44
C ALA A 232 8.56 -22.34 -6.12
N SER A 233 7.55 -22.06 -6.94
CA SER A 233 7.38 -20.74 -7.57
C SER A 233 7.02 -19.67 -6.55
N VAL A 234 6.17 -20.00 -5.57
CA VAL A 234 5.89 -19.11 -4.43
C VAL A 234 7.12 -18.98 -3.52
N GLU A 235 7.83 -20.08 -3.29
CA GLU A 235 9.03 -20.12 -2.45
C GLU A 235 10.12 -19.17 -2.96
N ALA A 236 10.18 -18.94 -4.27
CA ALA A 236 11.12 -18.02 -4.91
C ALA A 236 11.06 -16.57 -4.38
N ALA A 237 9.97 -16.18 -3.69
CA ALA A 237 9.87 -14.93 -2.93
C ALA A 237 11.09 -14.68 -2.03
N LYS A 238 11.69 -15.74 -1.47
CA LYS A 238 12.84 -15.62 -0.57
C LYS A 238 14.05 -14.93 -1.24
N TYR A 239 14.26 -15.16 -2.54
CA TYR A 239 15.36 -14.51 -3.28
C TYR A 239 15.12 -13.01 -3.50
N ILE A 240 13.88 -12.56 -3.40
CA ILE A 240 13.49 -11.16 -3.57
C ILE A 240 13.59 -10.44 -2.22
N PHE A 241 12.97 -10.99 -1.18
CA PHE A 241 12.76 -10.27 0.07
C PHE A 241 13.80 -10.53 1.17
N GLN A 242 14.40 -11.73 1.26
CA GLN A 242 15.36 -12.00 2.33
C GLN A 242 16.57 -11.07 2.24
N ASN A 243 17.01 -10.57 3.40
CA ASN A 243 18.10 -9.60 3.54
C ASN A 243 17.86 -8.26 2.80
N ARG A 244 16.61 -7.96 2.42
CA ARG A 244 16.21 -6.66 1.82
C ARG A 244 15.18 -5.92 2.66
N VAL A 245 14.17 -6.62 3.16
CA VAL A 245 13.13 -6.07 4.02
C VAL A 245 13.44 -6.35 5.49
N LYS A 246 12.74 -5.68 6.42
CA LYS A 246 12.96 -5.82 7.86
C LYS A 246 12.71 -7.24 8.34
N HIS A 247 11.58 -7.82 7.91
CA HIS A 247 11.18 -9.17 8.26
C HIS A 247 10.54 -9.82 7.05
N PHE A 248 10.94 -11.07 6.78
CA PHE A 248 10.33 -11.90 5.75
C PHE A 248 9.94 -13.23 6.38
N THR A 249 8.69 -13.64 6.21
CA THR A 249 8.17 -14.92 6.71
C THR A 249 7.43 -15.63 5.59
N GLN A 250 7.73 -16.91 5.40
CA GLN A 250 6.98 -17.80 4.52
C GLN A 250 6.10 -18.71 5.36
N MET A 251 4.87 -18.93 4.91
CA MET A 251 3.89 -19.80 5.57
C MET A 251 3.23 -20.66 4.50
N THR A 252 2.94 -21.92 4.83
CA THR A 252 2.14 -22.80 3.97
C THR A 252 0.79 -23.00 4.63
N VAL A 253 -0.28 -22.74 3.88
CA VAL A 253 -1.66 -23.03 4.29
C VAL A 253 -2.10 -24.31 3.59
N THR A 254 -2.55 -25.30 4.36
CA THR A 254 -2.95 -26.62 3.87
C THR A 254 -4.41 -26.90 4.19
N GLY A 255 -5.11 -27.66 3.36
CA GLY A 255 -6.50 -28.07 3.60
C GLY A 255 -7.28 -28.29 2.31
N SER A 256 -8.56 -28.69 2.44
CA SER A 256 -9.46 -28.87 1.29
C SER A 256 -9.59 -27.59 0.45
N ASP A 257 -9.53 -26.43 1.11
CA ASP A 257 -9.71 -25.10 0.51
C ASP A 257 -8.36 -24.42 0.24
N ALA A 258 -7.28 -25.21 0.12
CA ALA A 258 -5.95 -24.72 -0.27
C ALA A 258 -5.75 -24.70 -1.80
N GLN A 259 -6.83 -24.88 -2.57
CA GLN A 259 -6.83 -24.70 -4.02
C GLN A 259 -6.66 -23.22 -4.38
N HIS A 260 -5.88 -22.93 -5.43
CA HIS A 260 -5.47 -21.57 -5.82
C HIS A 260 -6.59 -20.51 -5.81
N SER A 261 -7.75 -20.86 -6.37
CA SER A 261 -8.91 -19.96 -6.49
C SER A 261 -9.65 -19.77 -5.16
N ASP A 262 -9.56 -20.72 -4.25
CA ASP A 262 -10.34 -20.75 -3.00
C ASP A 262 -9.49 -20.29 -1.81
N LEU A 263 -8.18 -20.11 -2.00
CA LEU A 263 -7.26 -19.62 -0.98
C LEU A 263 -7.74 -18.35 -0.26
N PRO A 264 -8.31 -17.32 -0.93
CA PRO A 264 -8.84 -16.16 -0.22
C PRO A 264 -10.01 -16.49 0.73
N GLN A 265 -10.74 -17.58 0.51
CA GLN A 265 -11.87 -18.04 1.33
C GLN A 265 -11.42 -19.00 2.45
N ASN A 266 -10.14 -19.38 2.49
CA ASN A 266 -9.63 -20.30 3.48
C ASN A 266 -9.58 -19.63 4.87
N LYS A 267 -10.20 -20.26 5.88
CA LYS A 267 -10.23 -19.74 7.26
C LYS A 267 -8.84 -19.51 7.88
N GLN A 268 -7.84 -20.31 7.52
CA GLN A 268 -6.48 -20.09 8.00
C GLN A 268 -5.88 -18.81 7.40
N VAL A 269 -6.22 -18.48 6.15
CA VAL A 269 -5.81 -17.21 5.52
C VAL A 269 -6.48 -16.03 6.24
N GLU A 270 -7.76 -16.14 6.58
CA GLU A 270 -8.48 -15.14 7.37
C GLU A 270 -7.79 -14.90 8.74
N GLU A 271 -7.44 -15.96 9.46
CA GLU A 271 -6.73 -15.88 10.74
C GLU A 271 -5.35 -15.24 10.60
N VAL A 272 -4.59 -15.62 9.57
CA VAL A 272 -3.27 -15.04 9.28
C VAL A 272 -3.40 -13.56 8.94
N ILE A 273 -4.40 -13.14 8.17
CA ILE A 273 -4.66 -11.71 7.90
C ILE A 273 -4.97 -10.96 9.21
N LYS A 274 -5.86 -11.50 10.04
CA LYS A 274 -6.21 -10.89 11.34
C LYS A 274 -5.02 -10.76 12.28
N GLN A 275 -4.13 -11.76 12.29
CA GLN A 275 -3.00 -11.83 13.20
C GLN A 275 -1.79 -11.00 12.75
N TYR A 276 -1.50 -11.02 11.45
CA TYR A 276 -0.24 -10.53 10.91
C TYR A 276 -0.37 -9.32 10.00
N LEU A 277 -1.50 -9.13 9.31
CA LEU A 277 -1.70 -7.99 8.40
C LEU A 277 -2.39 -6.81 9.08
N LEU A 278 -3.54 -7.07 9.71
CA LEU A 278 -4.36 -6.07 10.38
C LEU A 278 -3.69 -5.56 11.66
N ASP A 279 -4.05 -4.35 12.07
CA ASP A 279 -3.57 -3.80 13.33
C ASP A 279 -4.26 -4.52 14.50
N LYS A 280 -3.45 -5.04 15.42
CA LYS A 280 -3.95 -5.67 16.63
C LYS A 280 -4.81 -4.66 17.36
N LYS A 281 -6.08 -5.01 17.56
CA LYS A 281 -7.02 -4.21 18.34
C LYS A 281 -6.54 -4.18 19.77
N THR A 282 -5.75 -3.17 20.08
CA THR A 282 -5.49 -2.81 21.46
C THR A 282 -6.77 -2.14 21.91
N ASP A 283 -7.53 -2.77 22.80
CA ASP A 283 -8.61 -2.12 23.50
C ASP A 283 -8.02 -0.98 24.36
N LYS A 284 -7.71 0.15 23.72
CA LYS A 284 -7.20 1.35 24.39
C LYS A 284 -8.18 1.89 25.45
N LYS A 285 -9.43 1.40 25.45
CA LYS A 285 -10.41 1.66 26.52
C LYS A 285 -10.07 0.91 27.82
N LEU A 286 -9.50 -0.30 27.77
CA LEU A 286 -9.10 -1.05 28.98
C LEU A 286 -7.77 -0.55 29.58
N ALA A 287 -6.85 -0.07 28.74
CA ALA A 287 -5.59 0.53 29.21
C ALA A 287 -5.80 1.86 29.95
N GLY A 288 -6.73 2.71 29.48
CA GLY A 288 -7.09 3.96 30.15
C GLY A 288 -7.85 3.75 31.48
N ILE A 289 -8.67 2.70 31.58
CA ILE A 289 -9.39 2.36 32.82
C ILE A 289 -8.42 1.81 33.87
N LYS A 290 -7.44 0.98 33.50
CA LYS A 290 -6.41 0.48 34.43
C LYS A 290 -5.51 1.60 34.98
N HIS A 291 -5.16 2.58 34.14
CA HIS A 291 -4.39 3.75 34.62
C HIS A 291 -5.19 4.65 35.57
N LYS A 292 -6.49 4.83 35.30
CA LYS A 292 -7.36 5.65 36.16
C LYS A 292 -7.72 4.97 37.48
N GLN A 293 -7.81 3.63 37.50
CA GLN A 293 -8.03 2.86 38.74
C GLN A 293 -6.76 2.74 39.59
N LYS A 294 -5.57 2.69 38.97
CA LYS A 294 -4.28 2.68 39.71
C LYS A 294 -4.06 4.01 40.44
N ASN A 295 -4.26 5.14 39.77
CA ASN A 295 -4.10 6.47 40.40
C ASN A 295 -5.17 6.76 41.47
N ARG A 296 -6.34 6.11 41.42
CA ARG A 296 -7.38 6.28 42.45
C ARG A 296 -7.08 5.49 43.72
N LYS A 297 -6.40 4.33 43.60
CA LYS A 297 -5.95 3.52 44.75
C LYS A 297 -4.68 4.06 45.42
N GLU A 298 -3.82 4.76 44.68
CA GLU A 298 -2.64 5.42 45.26
C GLU A 298 -3.02 6.67 46.07
N ASN A 299 -4.09 7.38 45.70
CA ASN A 299 -4.58 8.55 46.44
C ASN A 299 -5.47 8.22 47.66
N GLU A 300 -5.97 6.99 47.80
CA GLU A 300 -6.76 6.54 48.97
C GLU A 300 -5.87 6.01 50.12
N HIS A 301 -4.54 6.03 49.96
CA HIS A 301 -3.56 5.65 50.98
C HIS A 301 -2.71 6.83 51.49
N GLU A 302 -3.04 8.07 51.09
CA GLU A 302 -2.37 9.31 51.52
C GLU A 302 -3.30 10.29 52.29
N GLU A 303 -4.51 9.87 52.67
CA GLU A 303 -5.35 10.52 53.70
C GLU A 303 -5.50 9.62 54.93
#